data_AF-F8PFW0-F1
#
_entry.id   AF-F8PFW0-F1
#
_cell.length_a   1.000
_cell.length_b   1.000
_cell.length_c   1.000
_cell.angle_alpha   90.00
_cell.angle_beta   90.00
_cell.angle_gamma   90.00
#
_symmetry.space_group_name_H-M   'P 1'
#
loop_
_entity.id
_entity.type
_entity.pdbx_description
1 polymer ?
#
loop_
_entity_poly.entity_id
_entity_poly.type
_entity_poly.pdbx_seq_one_letter_code
_entity_poly.pdbx_strand_id
1 'polypeptide(L)'
;FLCPADFNWDNKELQNKPKSSDVQATSDLWSVLIYANYNYNRDDPWKNLLCSNIFVSTYKHVFLLLSSADSQAKPCATCSSNAYLHGTSKVTLGFIVYIARQVCFALPSQSIFSCTNTVTDSEGLFNSILSWWNK
;
A
#
# COMPACT_ATOMS: atom_id res chain seq x y z
N PHE A 1 -6.79 -10.41 3.44
CA PHE A 1 -6.59 -9.10 2.78
C PHE A 1 -7.46 -8.02 3.39
N LEU A 2 -6.92 -6.82 3.63
CA LEU A 2 -7.74 -5.64 3.93
C LEU A 2 -8.25 -5.03 2.63
N CYS A 3 -9.54 -4.75 2.60
CA CYS A 3 -10.20 -3.92 1.62
C CYS A 3 -9.81 -4.17 0.14
N PRO A 4 -10.01 -5.39 -0.40
CA PRO A 4 -9.88 -5.58 -1.85
C PRO A 4 -10.70 -4.55 -2.63
N ALA A 5 -10.07 -3.97 -3.65
CA ALA A 5 -10.60 -2.87 -4.44
C ALA A 5 -11.93 -3.17 -5.15
N ASP A 6 -12.17 -4.43 -5.53
CA ASP A 6 -13.40 -4.84 -6.22
C ASP A 6 -14.63 -4.93 -5.31
N PHE A 7 -14.44 -4.90 -3.99
CA PHE A 7 -15.54 -5.02 -3.03
C PHE A 7 -16.19 -3.66 -2.77
N ASN A 8 -17.52 -3.62 -2.82
CA ASN A 8 -18.28 -2.46 -2.39
C ASN A 8 -18.39 -2.44 -0.86
N TRP A 9 -17.51 -1.67 -0.21
CA TRP A 9 -17.45 -1.54 1.25
C TRP A 9 -18.63 -0.78 1.86
N ASP A 10 -19.45 -0.08 1.05
CA ASP A 10 -20.68 0.56 1.52
C ASP A 10 -21.84 -0.45 1.70
N ASN A 11 -21.68 -1.68 1.21
CA ASN A 11 -22.67 -2.73 1.40
C ASN A 11 -22.60 -3.31 2.83
N LYS A 12 -23.63 -3.02 3.63
CA LYS A 12 -23.77 -3.52 5.01
C LYS A 12 -23.80 -5.05 5.11
N GLU A 13 -24.26 -5.76 4.07
CA GLU A 13 -24.25 -7.22 4.04
C GLU A 13 -22.82 -7.79 3.94
N LEU A 14 -21.93 -7.10 3.22
CA LEU A 14 -20.52 -7.47 3.14
C LEU A 14 -19.76 -7.15 4.43
N GLN A 15 -20.14 -6.08 5.14
CA GLN A 15 -19.54 -5.72 6.44
C GLN A 15 -19.89 -6.72 7.55
N ASN A 16 -21.10 -7.30 7.50
CA ASN A 16 -21.60 -8.24 8.51
C ASN A 16 -21.16 -9.69 8.27
N LYS A 17 -20.57 -10.01 7.11
CA LYS A 17 -20.05 -11.36 6.84
C LYS A 17 -18.79 -11.62 7.66
N PRO A 18 -18.70 -12.76 8.38
CA PRO A 18 -17.47 -13.13 9.08
C PRO A 18 -16.31 -13.23 8.07
N LYS A 19 -15.14 -12.69 8.45
CA LYS A 19 -13.92 -12.61 7.62
C LYS A 19 -13.28 -13.97 7.26
N SER A 20 -13.98 -15.07 7.51
CA SER A 20 -13.55 -16.46 7.39
C SER A 20 -14.79 -17.19 6.82
N SER A 21 -14.87 -17.55 5.54
CA SER A 21 -14.09 -18.63 4.96
C SER A 21 -13.93 -18.61 3.42
N ASP A 22 -14.55 -17.70 2.67
CA ASP A 22 -14.62 -17.83 1.18
C ASP A 22 -14.09 -16.63 0.38
N VAL A 23 -13.65 -15.56 1.04
CA VAL A 23 -13.11 -14.38 0.33
C VAL A 23 -11.60 -14.50 0.22
N GLN A 24 -11.17 -15.37 -0.69
CA GLN A 24 -9.78 -15.38 -1.15
C GLN A 24 -9.61 -14.17 -2.08
N ALA A 25 -9.22 -13.03 -1.51
CA ALA A 25 -8.92 -11.87 -2.33
C ALA A 25 -7.69 -12.21 -3.20
N THR A 26 -7.89 -12.22 -4.51
CA THR A 26 -6.83 -12.45 -5.49
C THR A 26 -5.77 -11.36 -5.37
N SER A 27 -4.49 -11.69 -5.50
CA SER A 27 -3.38 -10.73 -5.45
C SER A 27 -3.40 -9.67 -6.55
N ASP A 28 -4.14 -9.92 -7.62
CA ASP A 28 -4.44 -8.96 -8.68
C ASP A 28 -5.37 -7.84 -8.21
N LEU A 29 -6.13 -8.07 -7.14
CA LEU A 29 -7.02 -7.07 -6.53
C LEU A 29 -6.26 -6.29 -5.48
N TRP A 30 -5.66 -5.20 -5.95
CA TRP A 30 -4.90 -4.29 -5.11
C TRP A 30 -5.79 -3.71 -4.01
N SER A 31 -5.20 -3.39 -2.86
CA SER A 31 -5.98 -2.84 -1.75
C SER A 31 -6.45 -1.43 -2.11
N VAL A 32 -7.71 -1.09 -1.81
CA VAL A 32 -8.26 0.25 -2.13
C VAL A 32 -7.43 1.40 -1.51
N LEU A 33 -6.68 1.07 -0.46
CA LEU A 33 -5.80 1.94 0.30
C LEU A 33 -4.66 2.58 -0.50
N ILE A 34 -4.25 2.00 -1.62
CA ILE A 34 -3.19 2.57 -2.47
C ILE A 34 -3.74 3.47 -3.59
N TYR A 35 -5.06 3.54 -3.76
CA TYR A 35 -5.70 4.44 -4.71
C TYR A 35 -5.95 5.83 -4.12
N ALA A 36 -5.85 6.88 -4.94
CA ALA A 36 -6.19 8.23 -4.47
C ALA A 36 -7.63 8.28 -3.97
N ASN A 37 -7.83 8.99 -2.86
CA ASN A 37 -9.12 9.09 -2.16
C ASN A 37 -9.76 7.75 -1.80
N TYR A 38 -9.00 6.65 -1.80
CA TYR A 38 -9.49 5.30 -1.55
C TYR A 38 -10.62 4.89 -2.48
N ASN A 39 -10.54 5.33 -3.75
CA ASN A 39 -11.55 5.05 -4.76
C ASN A 39 -10.94 4.23 -5.90
N TYR A 40 -11.49 3.03 -6.11
CA TYR A 40 -11.12 2.15 -7.20
C TYR A 40 -12.10 2.27 -8.36
N ASN A 41 -11.57 2.51 -9.56
CA ASN A 41 -12.36 2.56 -10.78
C ASN A 41 -12.26 1.22 -11.53
N ARG A 42 -13.37 0.50 -11.68
CA ARG A 42 -13.41 -0.77 -12.43
C ARG A 42 -13.16 -0.59 -13.93
N ASP A 43 -13.58 0.54 -14.49
CA ASP A 43 -13.44 0.80 -15.93
C ASP A 43 -12.00 1.17 -16.30
N ASP A 44 -11.25 1.72 -15.35
CA ASP A 44 -9.83 2.03 -15.48
C ASP A 44 -9.10 1.73 -14.15
N PRO A 45 -8.71 0.46 -13.93
CA PRO A 45 -8.07 -0.01 -12.70
C PRO A 45 -6.74 0.67 -12.38
N TRP A 46 -6.11 1.34 -13.35
CA TRP A 46 -4.82 2.01 -13.17
C TRP A 46 -4.98 3.47 -12.77
N LYS A 47 -6.21 3.99 -12.85
CA LYS A 47 -6.51 5.38 -12.54
C LYS A 47 -6.21 5.67 -11.07
N ASN A 48 -5.42 6.71 -10.83
CA ASN A 48 -5.09 7.22 -9.48
C ASN A 48 -4.38 6.20 -8.58
N LEU A 49 -3.69 5.25 -9.20
CA LEU A 49 -3.03 4.18 -8.51
C LEU A 49 -1.70 4.62 -7.88
N LEU A 50 -1.40 4.11 -6.68
CA LEU A 50 -0.22 4.52 -5.86
C LEU A 50 -0.21 6.02 -5.50
N CYS A 51 -1.36 6.69 -5.59
CA CYS A 51 -1.52 8.12 -5.34
C CYS A 51 -2.28 8.42 -4.03
N SER A 52 -2.46 7.43 -3.14
CA SER A 52 -3.15 7.66 -1.87
C SER A 52 -2.29 8.47 -0.89
N ASN A 53 -2.96 9.24 -0.04
CA ASN A 53 -2.25 10.05 0.96
C ASN A 53 -1.49 9.17 1.96
N ILE A 54 -2.05 8.01 2.34
CA ILE A 54 -1.37 7.05 3.21
C ILE A 54 -0.11 6.51 2.52
N PHE A 55 -0.16 6.19 1.23
CA PHE A 55 1.00 5.71 0.48
C PHE A 55 2.13 6.75 0.45
N VAL A 56 1.80 8.00 0.11
CA VAL A 56 2.77 9.10 0.09
C VAL A 56 3.34 9.33 1.50
N SER A 57 2.50 9.31 2.52
CA SER A 57 2.91 9.53 3.91
C SER A 57 3.84 8.41 4.40
N THR A 58 3.55 7.14 4.08
CA THR A 58 4.41 6.01 4.41
C THR A 58 5.75 6.10 3.67
N TYR A 59 5.77 6.50 2.39
CA TYR A 59 7.02 6.74 1.67
C TYR A 59 7.89 7.79 2.37
N LYS A 60 7.31 8.93 2.74
CA LYS A 60 8.03 9.99 3.46
C LYS A 60 8.51 9.52 4.84
N HIS A 61 7.71 8.73 5.54
CA HIS A 61 8.07 8.18 6.84
C HIS A 61 9.29 7.25 6.75
N VAL A 62 9.32 6.38 5.74
CA VAL A 62 10.38 5.37 5.57
C VAL A 62 11.66 5.95 4.97
N PHE A 63 11.55 6.74 3.90
CA PHE A 63 12.71 7.18 3.11
C PHE A 63 13.14 8.61 3.40
N LEU A 64 12.22 9.46 3.86
CA LEU A 64 12.53 10.83 4.22
C LEU A 64 12.74 10.91 5.74
N LEU A 65 11.94 11.72 6.42
CA LEU A 65 11.96 11.94 7.85
C LEU A 65 10.54 11.89 8.36
N LEU A 66 10.38 11.44 9.61
CA LEU A 66 9.09 11.36 10.30
C LEU A 66 8.31 12.68 10.25
N SER A 67 9.02 13.80 10.43
CA SER A 67 8.45 15.16 10.37
C SER A 67 8.01 15.60 8.97
N SER A 68 8.45 14.94 7.90
CA SER A 68 8.02 15.21 6.53
C SER A 68 6.71 14.52 6.17
N ALA A 69 6.33 13.47 6.89
CA ALA A 69 5.09 12.72 6.65
C ALA A 69 3.86 13.43 7.21
N ASP A 70 4.02 14.24 8.26
CA ASP A 70 2.94 15.03 8.84
C ASP A 70 2.87 16.41 8.16
N SER A 71 1.72 16.70 7.52
CA SER A 71 1.48 17.97 6.85
C SER A 71 1.29 19.15 7.81
N GLN A 72 1.04 18.88 9.10
CA GLN A 72 0.87 19.88 10.15
C GLN A 72 2.15 20.10 10.97
N ALA A 73 3.12 19.18 10.88
CA ALA A 73 4.37 19.30 11.61
C ALA A 73 5.28 20.35 10.98
N LYS A 74 5.87 21.19 11.84
CA LYS A 74 6.93 22.11 11.40
C LYS A 74 8.12 21.27 10.93
N PRO A 75 8.66 21.48 9.71
CA PRO A 75 9.77 20.69 9.21
C PRO A 75 11.02 21.00 10.05
N CYS A 76 11.28 20.16 11.03
CA CYS A 76 12.48 20.17 11.84
C CYS A 76 13.29 18.95 11.44
N ALA A 77 14.29 19.17 10.59
CA ALA A 77 15.22 18.14 10.17
C ALA A 77 16.44 18.17 11.09
N THR A 78 16.37 17.45 12.22
CA THR A 78 17.51 17.31 13.14
C THR A 78 18.50 16.24 12.66
N CYS A 79 18.13 15.47 11.64
CA CYS A 79 18.95 14.41 11.06
C CYS A 79 18.74 14.36 9.53
N SER A 80 19.73 13.87 8.79
CA SER A 80 19.61 13.61 7.35
C SER A 80 18.59 12.49 7.07
N SER A 81 17.86 12.58 5.96
CA SER A 81 16.91 11.53 5.55
C SER A 81 17.60 10.21 5.19
N ASN A 82 16.87 9.09 5.26
CA ASN A 82 17.38 7.78 4.84
C ASN A 82 17.80 7.78 3.36
N ALA A 83 17.04 8.48 2.50
CA ALA A 83 17.41 8.68 1.10
C ALA A 83 18.77 9.38 0.97
N TYR A 84 19.04 10.42 1.77
CA TYR A 84 20.33 11.11 1.75
C TYR A 84 21.47 10.23 2.29
N LEU A 85 21.24 9.52 3.39
CA LEU A 85 22.23 8.62 4.00
C LEU A 85 22.66 7.49 3.04
N HIS A 86 21.73 7.00 2.23
CA HIS A 86 22.00 5.98 1.23
C HIS A 86 22.40 6.54 -0.14
N GLY A 87 22.54 7.86 -0.27
CA GLY A 87 22.90 8.53 -1.54
C GLY A 87 21.82 8.38 -2.64
N THR A 88 20.60 8.04 -2.25
CA THR A 88 19.52 7.71 -3.18
C THR A 88 18.70 8.95 -3.52
N SER A 89 18.97 9.53 -4.69
CA SER A 89 18.26 10.72 -5.20
C SER A 89 17.05 10.38 -6.08
N LYS A 90 16.96 9.13 -6.57
CA LYS A 90 15.89 8.67 -7.45
C LYS A 90 15.07 7.59 -6.77
N VAL A 91 13.74 7.70 -6.89
CA VAL A 91 12.82 6.65 -6.48
C VAL A 91 13.01 5.46 -7.41
N THR A 92 13.34 4.30 -6.84
CA THR A 92 13.40 3.04 -7.59
C THR A 92 12.07 2.29 -7.47
N LEU A 93 11.78 1.43 -8.45
CA LEU A 93 10.61 0.56 -8.40
C LEU A 93 10.59 -0.29 -7.13
N GLY A 94 11.75 -0.77 -6.68
CA GLY A 94 11.88 -1.52 -5.44
C GLY A 94 11.35 -0.76 -4.22
N PHE A 95 11.55 0.56 -4.16
CA PHE A 95 11.00 1.39 -3.09
C PHE A 95 9.49 1.52 -3.18
N ILE A 96 8.94 1.70 -4.39
CA ILE A 96 7.49 1.80 -4.61
C ILE A 96 6.80 0.51 -4.15
N VAL A 97 7.31 -0.64 -4.58
CA VAL A 97 6.73 -1.94 -4.21
C VAL A 97 6.89 -2.21 -2.72
N TYR A 98 8.02 -1.84 -2.12
CA TYR A 98 8.23 -1.95 -0.68
C TYR A 98 7.20 -1.15 0.12
N ILE A 99 6.93 0.10 -0.26
CA ILE A 99 5.92 0.93 0.41
C ILE A 99 4.51 0.40 0.18
N ALA A 100 4.18 -0.06 -1.04
CA ALA A 100 2.88 -0.66 -1.32
C ALA A 100 2.63 -1.86 -0.40
N ARG A 101 3.68 -2.69 -0.21
CA ARG A 101 3.64 -3.82 0.71
C ARG A 101 3.45 -3.37 2.16
N GLN A 102 4.18 -2.35 2.61
CA GLN A 102 4.04 -1.81 3.97
C GLN A 102 2.64 -1.25 4.22
N VAL A 103 2.05 -0.50 3.29
CA VAL A 103 0.68 0.04 3.42
C VAL A 103 -0.35 -1.08 3.50
N CYS A 104 -0.23 -2.09 2.64
CA CYS A 104 -1.15 -3.24 2.62
C CYS A 104 -0.99 -4.16 3.84
N PHE A 105 0.18 -4.16 4.50
CA PHE A 105 0.52 -5.02 5.63
C PHE A 105 0.45 -4.35 7.01
N ALA A 106 0.56 -3.03 7.10
CA ALA A 106 0.52 -2.31 8.38
C ALA A 106 -0.88 -2.25 9.02
N LEU A 107 -1.93 -2.49 8.23
CA LEU A 107 -3.32 -2.38 8.67
C LEU A 107 -3.96 -3.72 9.10
N PRO A 108 -3.59 -4.89 8.53
CA PRO A 108 -3.97 -6.17 9.11
C PRO A 108 -3.33 -6.32 10.50
N SER A 109 -4.06 -6.94 11.43
CA SER A 109 -3.54 -7.35 12.75
C SER A 109 -2.56 -8.54 12.65
N GLN A 110 -1.73 -8.58 11.61
CA GLN A 110 -0.73 -9.61 11.39
C GLN A 110 0.59 -9.13 11.97
N SER A 111 1.18 -9.94 12.86
CA SER A 111 2.43 -9.59 13.56
C SER A 111 3.69 -9.98 12.79
N ILE A 112 3.57 -10.75 11.70
CA ILE A 112 4.72 -11.36 11.01
C ILE A 112 4.52 -11.33 9.49
N PHE A 113 5.53 -10.84 8.77
CA PHE A 113 5.65 -11.03 7.32
C PHE A 113 5.97 -12.50 7.03
N SER A 114 5.12 -13.17 6.26
CA SER A 114 5.38 -14.55 5.83
C SER A 114 5.10 -14.71 4.35
N CYS A 115 6.05 -15.33 3.62
CA CYS A 115 5.89 -15.69 2.22
C CYS A 115 4.91 -16.86 2.02
N THR A 116 4.58 -17.60 3.08
CA THR A 116 3.62 -18.71 3.02
C THR A 116 2.19 -18.28 3.38
N ASN A 117 1.98 -17.00 3.70
CA ASN A 117 0.69 -16.51 4.17
C ASN A 117 -0.26 -16.25 2.99
N THR A 118 -1.07 -17.25 2.65
CA THR A 118 -2.08 -17.17 1.58
C THR A 118 -3.21 -16.18 1.87
N VAL A 119 -3.35 -15.73 3.12
CA VAL A 119 -4.35 -14.72 3.53
C VAL A 119 -4.00 -13.32 3.04
N THR A 120 -2.72 -13.07 2.78
CA THR A 120 -2.18 -11.82 2.23
C THR A 120 -1.07 -12.20 1.25
N ASP A 121 -1.44 -12.63 0.03
CA ASP A 121 -0.53 -12.94 -1.08
C ASP A 121 0.30 -11.71 -1.49
N SER A 122 1.34 -11.46 -0.70
CA SER A 122 2.22 -10.30 -0.82
C SER A 122 3.24 -10.46 -1.94
N GLU A 123 3.54 -11.70 -2.33
CA GLU A 123 4.41 -12.00 -3.47
C GLU A 123 3.65 -11.76 -4.78
N GLY A 124 2.40 -12.19 -4.88
CA GLY A 124 1.53 -11.86 -6.00
C GLY A 124 1.35 -10.34 -6.17
N LEU A 125 1.17 -9.60 -5.07
CA LEU A 125 1.11 -8.13 -5.12
C LEU A 125 2.42 -7.51 -5.63
N PHE A 126 3.58 -8.04 -5.19
CA PHE A 126 4.88 -7.58 -5.68
C PHE A 126 5.02 -7.80 -7.19
N ASN A 127 4.69 -9.01 -7.65
CA ASN A 127 4.81 -9.40 -9.04
C ASN A 127 3.82 -8.64 -9.94
N SER A 128 2.60 -8.35 -9.46
CA SER A 128 1.61 -7.60 -10.24
C SER A 128 2.01 -6.13 -10.41
N ILE A 129 2.56 -5.47 -9.38
CA ILE A 129 3.08 -4.09 -9.50
C ILE A 129 4.32 -4.05 -10.42
N LEU A 130 5.21 -5.03 -10.30
CA LEU A 130 6.39 -5.15 -11.15
C LEU A 130 5.99 -5.35 -12.63
N SER A 131 5.00 -6.21 -12.87
CA SER A 131 4.45 -6.45 -14.21
C SER A 131 3.80 -5.18 -14.79
N TRP A 132 3.02 -4.46 -13.99
CA TRP A 132 2.41 -3.19 -14.40
C TRP A 132 3.45 -2.12 -14.76
N TRP A 133 4.52 -1.97 -13.97
CA TRP A 133 5.53 -0.95 -14.21
C TRP A 133 6.34 -1.19 -15.50
N ASN A 134 6.52 -2.45 -15.89
CA ASN A 134 7.29 -2.83 -17.08
C ASN A 134 6.45 -2.85 -18.38
N LYS A 135 5.17 -2.48 -18.30
CA LYS A 135 4.24 -2.45 -19.43
C LYS A 135 4.26 -1.08 -20.11
#